data_AF-A0A0Q1BUX0-F1
#
_entry.id   AF-A0A0Q1BUX0-F1
#
_cell.length_a   1.000
_cell.length_b   1.000
_cell.length_c   1.000
_cell.angle_alpha   90.00
_cell.angle_beta   90.00
_cell.angle_gamma   90.00
#
_symmetry.space_group_name_H-M   'P 1'
#
loop_
_entity.id
_entity.type
_entity.pdbx_description
1 polymer ?
#
loop_
_entity_poly.entity_id
_entity_poly.type
_entity_poly.pdbx_seq_one_letter_code
_entity_poly.pdbx_strand_id
1 'polypeptide(L)'
;MNILVFMATLLFGFALGFFLYEVKRYKVGGVIAIPLLVIYTLQDVAILPVFIVSALVCLFVMQAVAEKTLLYGRRLLYGYLGVSILASGAIIELVSFVYALHLEEIIIFTIFPGIIAYNIAKESYTVESGFQSAGMLALNFAAVYLFAVGLSAIV
;
A
#
# COMPACT_ATOMS: atom_id res chain seq x y z
N MET A 1 12.72 3.45 -16.11
CA MET A 1 12.84 4.63 -15.23
C MET A 1 14.31 4.85 -14.89
N ASN A 2 14.79 6.09 -14.93
CA ASN A 2 16.19 6.43 -14.59
C ASN A 2 16.45 6.15 -13.10
N ILE A 3 17.64 5.64 -12.76
CA ILE A 3 18.02 5.30 -11.38
C ILE A 3 17.99 6.51 -10.45
N LEU A 4 18.30 7.70 -10.98
CA LEU A 4 18.25 8.94 -10.22
C LEU A 4 16.81 9.30 -9.82
N VAL A 5 15.86 9.13 -10.74
CA VAL A 5 14.42 9.33 -10.48
C VAL A 5 13.95 8.33 -9.43
N PHE A 6 14.31 7.05 -9.57
CA PHE A 6 13.97 6.01 -8.61
C PHE A 6 14.44 6.34 -7.19
N MET A 7 15.72 6.70 -7.02
CA MET A 7 16.29 7.03 -5.72
C MET A 7 15.68 8.29 -5.12
N ALA A 8 15.50 9.34 -5.92
CA ALA A 8 14.90 10.59 -5.47
C ALA A 8 13.45 10.37 -5.01
N THR A 9 12.65 9.59 -5.75
CA THR A 9 11.26 9.25 -5.36
C THR A 9 11.22 8.46 -4.06
N LEU A 10 12.12 7.47 -3.87
CA LEU A 10 12.21 6.74 -2.61
C LEU A 10 12.53 7.66 -1.43
N LEU A 11 13.59 8.48 -1.57
CA LEU A 11 14.02 9.39 -0.51
C LEU A 11 12.94 10.41 -0.17
N PHE A 12 12.30 11.00 -1.18
CA PHE A 12 11.22 11.95 -1.01
C PHE A 12 10.01 11.31 -0.31
N GLY A 13 9.58 10.12 -0.76
CA GLY A 13 8.45 9.43 -0.14
C GLY A 13 8.75 8.95 1.28
N PHE A 14 9.98 8.53 1.58
CA PHE A 14 10.38 8.21 2.95
C PHE A 14 10.37 9.45 3.84
N ALA A 15 10.96 10.56 3.39
CA ALA A 15 11.00 11.81 4.13
C ALA A 15 9.61 12.37 4.39
N LEU A 16 8.75 12.42 3.35
CA LEU A 16 7.38 12.89 3.45
C LEU A 16 6.55 11.97 4.36
N GLY A 17 6.66 10.65 4.20
CA GLY A 17 5.98 9.68 5.04
C GLY A 17 6.36 9.81 6.51
N PHE A 18 7.65 10.02 6.81
CA PHE A 18 8.14 10.25 8.17
C PHE A 18 7.64 11.58 8.73
N PHE A 19 7.70 12.66 7.95
CA PHE A 19 7.21 13.97 8.35
C PHE A 19 5.70 13.94 8.68
N LEU A 20 4.89 13.32 7.82
CA LEU A 20 3.46 13.16 8.05
C LEU A 20 3.17 12.32 9.31
N TYR A 21 3.93 11.25 9.51
CA TYR A 21 3.84 10.43 10.72
C TYR A 21 4.13 11.23 11.98
N GLU A 22 5.16 12.09 11.97
CA GLU A 22 5.53 12.88 13.15
C GLU A 22 4.49 13.95 13.48
N VAL A 23 3.94 14.62 12.46
CA VAL A 23 2.96 15.72 12.64
C VAL A 23 1.57 15.18 13.03
N LYS A 24 1.11 14.12 12.37
CA LYS A 24 -0.28 13.65 12.49
C LYS A 24 -0.42 12.39 13.34
N ARG A 25 0.68 11.71 13.68
CA ARG A 25 0.74 10.46 14.46
C ARG A 25 -0.05 9.27 13.90
N TYR A 26 -0.76 9.43 12.78
CA TYR A 26 -1.27 8.34 11.97
C TYR A 26 -0.10 7.65 11.26
N LYS A 27 -0.03 6.34 11.40
CA LYS A 27 0.79 5.44 10.59
C LYS A 27 0.18 5.46 9.21
N VAL A 28 0.67 6.37 8.37
CA VAL A 28 0.31 6.56 6.95
C VAL A 28 0.73 5.33 6.13
N GLY A 29 0.16 4.17 6.51
CA GLY A 29 0.21 2.78 6.03
C GLY A 29 1.55 2.14 5.70
N GLY A 30 2.65 2.86 5.73
CA GLY A 30 3.95 2.32 5.41
C GLY A 30 4.75 3.39 4.71
N VAL A 31 5.58 4.09 5.48
CA VAL A 31 6.62 4.98 4.95
C VAL A 31 7.34 4.33 3.77
N ILE A 32 7.49 3.00 3.82
CA ILE A 32 8.11 2.19 2.76
C ILE A 32 7.13 1.81 1.63
N ALA A 33 5.88 1.50 1.97
CA ALA A 33 4.89 0.95 1.03
C ALA A 33 4.49 1.96 -0.06
N ILE A 34 4.26 3.22 0.32
CA ILE A 34 3.82 4.27 -0.62
C ILE A 34 4.82 4.56 -1.73
N PRO A 35 6.09 4.90 -1.46
CA PRO A 35 7.04 5.22 -2.52
C PRO A 35 7.31 4.02 -3.43
N LEU A 36 7.29 2.80 -2.90
CA LEU A 36 7.36 1.59 -3.73
C LEU A 36 6.12 1.45 -4.62
N LEU A 37 4.91 1.62 -4.07
CA LEU A 37 3.67 1.62 -4.84
C LEU A 37 3.71 2.66 -5.96
N VAL A 38 4.21 3.87 -5.71
CA VAL A 38 4.36 4.91 -6.74
C VAL A 38 5.29 4.44 -7.85
N ILE A 39 6.48 3.95 -7.49
CA ILE A 39 7.47 3.49 -8.47
C ILE A 39 6.90 2.37 -9.34
N TYR A 40 6.26 1.38 -8.72
CA TYR A 40 5.66 0.27 -9.46
C TYR A 40 4.47 0.73 -10.30
N THR A 41 3.63 1.63 -9.80
CA THR A 41 2.53 2.22 -10.58
C THR A 41 3.02 2.99 -11.81
N LEU A 42 4.20 3.60 -11.74
CA LEU A 42 4.83 4.27 -12.89
C LEU A 42 5.43 3.28 -13.90
N GLN A 43 5.75 2.06 -13.49
CA GLN A 43 6.20 1.00 -14.40
C GLN A 43 5.00 0.36 -15.09
N ASP A 44 3.97 0.02 -14.31
CA ASP A 44 2.72 -0.52 -14.82
C ASP A 44 1.54 -0.01 -13.98
N VAL A 45 0.63 0.70 -14.65
CA VAL A 45 -0.56 1.30 -14.04
C VAL A 45 -1.52 0.24 -13.51
N ALA A 46 -1.49 -0.98 -14.05
CA ALA A 46 -2.33 -2.10 -13.62
C ALA A 46 -2.06 -2.55 -12.17
N ILE A 47 -0.91 -2.19 -11.60
CA ILE A 47 -0.53 -2.52 -10.22
C ILE A 47 -1.40 -1.76 -9.21
N LEU A 48 -1.80 -0.53 -9.54
CA LEU A 48 -2.60 0.30 -8.65
C LEU A 48 -3.97 -0.32 -8.31
N PRO A 49 -4.81 -0.73 -9.28
CA PRO A 49 -6.08 -1.39 -8.95
C PRO A 49 -5.87 -2.73 -8.23
N VAL A 50 -4.86 -3.53 -8.61
CA VAL A 50 -4.52 -4.78 -7.92
C VAL A 50 -4.21 -4.52 -6.44
N PHE A 51 -3.43 -3.48 -6.16
CA PHE A 51 -3.09 -3.06 -4.80
C PHE A 51 -4.33 -2.67 -3.99
N ILE A 52 -5.17 -1.81 -4.56
CA ILE A 52 -6.37 -1.30 -3.89
C ILE A 52 -7.32 -2.45 -3.57
N VAL A 53 -7.60 -3.32 -4.55
CA VAL A 53 -8.47 -4.48 -4.35
C VAL A 53 -7.87 -5.43 -3.30
N SER A 54 -6.57 -5.70 -3.35
CA SER A 54 -5.90 -6.53 -2.34
C SER A 54 -6.02 -5.97 -0.92
N ALA A 55 -5.82 -4.65 -0.78
CA ALA A 55 -5.91 -3.97 0.52
C ALA A 55 -7.35 -4.02 1.07
N LEU A 56 -8.35 -3.81 0.20
CA LEU A 56 -9.77 -3.93 0.56
C LEU A 56 -10.13 -5.36 0.98
N VAL A 57 -9.70 -6.37 0.23
CA VAL A 57 -9.91 -7.78 0.58
C VAL A 57 -9.29 -8.08 1.95
N CYS A 58 -8.06 -7.62 2.20
CA CYS A 58 -7.43 -7.77 3.51
C CYS A 58 -8.22 -7.11 4.64
N LEU A 59 -8.70 -5.88 4.42
CA LEU A 59 -9.52 -5.16 5.40
C LEU A 59 -10.77 -5.97 5.77
N PHE A 60 -11.57 -6.38 4.79
CA PHE A 60 -12.83 -7.07 5.04
C PHE A 60 -12.64 -8.47 5.62
N VAL A 61 -11.72 -9.26 5.07
CA VAL A 61 -11.46 -10.63 5.54
C VAL A 61 -10.96 -10.60 6.97
N MET A 62 -9.98 -9.75 7.28
CA MET A 62 -9.41 -9.70 8.62
C MET A 62 -10.35 -9.06 9.63
N GLN A 63 -11.21 -8.13 9.23
CA GLN A 63 -12.26 -7.61 10.11
C GLN A 63 -13.24 -8.73 10.51
N ALA A 64 -13.73 -9.51 9.54
CA ALA A 64 -14.61 -10.65 9.81
C ALA A 64 -13.93 -11.75 10.66
N VAL A 65 -12.63 -11.96 10.49
CA VAL A 65 -11.85 -12.90 11.30
C VAL A 65 -11.62 -12.35 12.71
N ALA A 66 -11.25 -11.08 12.86
CA ALA A 66 -10.99 -10.46 14.15
C ALA A 66 -12.26 -10.32 15.02
N GLU A 67 -13.44 -10.21 14.42
CA GLU A 67 -14.71 -10.26 15.15
C GLU A 67 -15.00 -11.65 15.72
N LYS A 68 -14.52 -12.71 15.06
CA LYS A 68 -14.74 -14.12 15.45
C LYS A 68 -13.60 -14.71 16.26
N THR A 69 -12.43 -14.06 16.26
CA THR A 69 -11.21 -14.57 16.88
C THR A 69 -10.60 -13.49 17.76
N LEU A 70 -10.18 -13.84 18.97
CA LEU A 70 -9.49 -12.93 19.90
C LEU A 70 -8.03 -12.68 19.46
N LEU A 71 -7.80 -12.40 18.17
CA LEU A 71 -6.50 -12.11 17.60
C LEU A 71 -6.16 -10.63 17.80
N TYR A 72 -5.15 -10.38 18.63
CA TYR A 72 -4.68 -9.03 18.93
C TYR A 72 -3.19 -8.85 18.64
N GLY A 73 -2.78 -7.58 18.57
CA GLY A 73 -1.38 -7.18 18.48
C GLY A 73 -0.68 -7.73 17.24
N ARG A 74 0.42 -8.47 17.45
CA ARG A 74 1.27 -9.02 16.38
C ARG A 74 0.63 -10.20 15.64
N ARG A 75 -0.20 -11.00 16.31
CA ARG A 75 -0.90 -12.12 15.66
C ARG A 75 -1.88 -11.61 14.62
N LEU A 76 -2.54 -10.50 14.92
CA LEU A 76 -3.41 -9.81 13.97
C LEU A 76 -2.62 -9.34 12.74
N LEU A 77 -1.46 -8.70 12.94
CA LEU A 77 -0.57 -8.29 11.83
C LEU A 77 -0.19 -9.48 10.94
N TYR A 78 0.23 -10.61 11.50
CA TYR A 78 0.56 -11.80 10.71
C TYR A 78 -0.64 -12.33 9.91
N GLY A 79 -1.85 -12.22 10.46
CA GLY A 79 -3.08 -12.51 9.73
C GLY A 79 -3.25 -11.62 8.50
N TYR A 80 -3.12 -10.30 8.67
CA TYR A 80 -3.16 -9.35 7.54
C TYR A 80 -2.09 -9.64 6.49
N LEU A 81 -0.86 -9.95 6.90
CA LEU A 81 0.22 -10.30 5.97
C LEU A 81 -0.08 -11.59 5.21
N GLY A 82 -0.55 -12.64 5.90
CA GLY A 82 -0.90 -13.91 5.28
C GLY A 82 -2.05 -13.78 4.28
N VAL A 83 -3.11 -13.07 4.67
CA VAL A 83 -4.24 -12.78 3.76
C VAL A 83 -3.79 -11.95 2.57
N SER A 84 -2.91 -10.97 2.76
CA SER A 84 -2.37 -10.14 1.68
C SER A 84 -1.57 -10.96 0.67
N ILE A 85 -0.69 -11.83 1.13
CA ILE A 85 0.10 -12.69 0.24
C ILE A 85 -0.82 -13.58 -0.61
N LEU A 86 -1.82 -14.21 0.02
CA LEU A 86 -2.74 -15.10 -0.68
C LEU A 86 -3.68 -14.32 -1.63
N ALA A 87 -4.27 -13.22 -1.17
CA ALA A 87 -5.20 -12.42 -1.95
C ALA A 87 -4.50 -11.72 -3.12
N SER A 88 -3.38 -11.03 -2.86
CA SER A 88 -2.60 -10.39 -3.92
C SER A 88 -2.03 -11.40 -4.90
N GLY A 89 -1.53 -12.54 -4.42
CA GLY A 89 -1.05 -13.62 -5.31
C GLY A 89 -2.13 -14.10 -6.26
N ALA A 90 -3.32 -14.44 -5.73
CA ALA A 90 -4.45 -14.89 -6.54
C ALA A 90 -4.96 -13.82 -7.51
N ILE A 91 -5.02 -12.55 -7.08
CA ILE A 91 -5.43 -11.43 -7.96
C ILE A 91 -4.40 -11.19 -9.05
N ILE A 92 -3.10 -11.21 -8.74
CA ILE A 92 -2.02 -11.04 -9.71
C ILE A 92 -2.06 -12.15 -10.74
N GLU A 93 -2.19 -13.41 -10.33
CA GLU A 93 -2.28 -14.56 -11.24
C GLU A 93 -3.47 -14.42 -12.19
N LEU A 94 -4.65 -14.09 -11.64
CA LEU A 94 -5.86 -13.88 -12.43
C LEU A 94 -5.71 -12.74 -13.44
N VAL A 95 -5.20 -11.58 -13.01
CA VAL A 95 -5.06 -10.39 -13.87
C VAL A 95 -3.97 -10.62 -14.91
N SER A 96 -2.84 -11.22 -14.54
CA SER A 96 -1.75 -11.55 -15.46
C SER A 96 -2.23 -12.50 -16.55
N PHE A 97 -3.02 -13.51 -16.19
CA PHE A 97 -3.62 -14.44 -17.14
C PHE A 97 -4.62 -13.76 -18.09
N VAL A 98 -5.52 -12.92 -17.55
CA VAL A 98 -6.58 -12.27 -18.34
C VAL A 98 -6.03 -11.19 -19.27
N TYR A 99 -5.04 -10.42 -18.82
CA TYR A 99 -4.52 -9.25 -19.55
C TYR A 99 -3.14 -9.46 -20.17
N ALA A 100 -2.57 -10.67 -20.07
CA ALA A 100 -1.22 -11.02 -20.53
C ALA A 100 -0.14 -10.05 -20.01
N LEU A 101 -0.27 -9.64 -18.73
CA LEU A 101 0.67 -8.76 -18.06
C LEU A 101 1.74 -9.57 -17.31
N HIS A 102 2.97 -9.05 -17.24
CA HIS A 102 4.08 -9.71 -16.52
C HIS A 102 4.19 -9.20 -15.07
N LEU A 103 3.08 -9.21 -14.33
CA LEU A 103 3.03 -8.70 -12.94
C LEU A 103 3.67 -9.68 -11.92
N GLU A 104 3.99 -10.90 -12.35
CA GLU A 104 4.57 -11.97 -11.51
C GLU A 104 5.94 -11.61 -10.95
N GLU A 105 6.67 -10.67 -11.57
CA GLU A 105 7.98 -10.22 -11.09
C GLU A 105 7.90 -9.43 -9.77
N ILE A 106 6.70 -9.10 -9.31
CA ILE A 106 6.46 -8.15 -8.22
C ILE A 106 5.93 -8.84 -6.95
N ILE A 107 6.48 -10.03 -6.64
CA ILE A 107 6.11 -10.82 -5.45
C ILE A 107 6.26 -10.03 -4.14
N ILE A 108 7.28 -9.17 -4.02
CA ILE A 108 7.53 -8.34 -2.84
C ILE A 108 6.32 -7.43 -2.55
N PHE A 109 5.54 -7.10 -3.58
CA PHE A 109 4.40 -6.22 -3.47
C PHE A 109 3.19 -6.83 -2.79
N THR A 110 3.09 -8.16 -2.77
CA THR A 110 1.98 -8.90 -2.15
C THR A 110 1.86 -8.70 -0.63
N ILE A 111 2.91 -8.19 0.02
CA ILE A 111 2.95 -7.96 1.48
C ILE A 111 2.40 -6.58 1.85
N PHE A 112 2.62 -5.57 1.00
CA PHE A 112 2.31 -4.17 1.33
C PHE A 112 0.82 -3.86 1.49
N PRO A 113 -0.12 -4.41 0.69
CA PRO A 113 -1.55 -4.18 0.89
C PRO A 113 -2.01 -4.56 2.30
N GLY A 114 -1.50 -5.68 2.83
CA GLY A 114 -1.78 -6.14 4.19
C GLY A 114 -1.27 -5.20 5.27
N ILE A 115 -0.08 -4.63 5.09
CA ILE A 115 0.48 -3.64 6.02
C ILE A 115 -0.40 -2.38 6.05
N ILE A 116 -0.81 -1.88 4.87
CA ILE A 116 -1.70 -0.71 4.78
C ILE A 116 -3.05 -1.02 5.42
N ALA A 117 -3.66 -2.15 5.07
CA ALA A 117 -4.93 -2.60 5.63
C ALA A 117 -4.89 -2.71 7.16
N TYR A 118 -3.82 -3.30 7.72
CA TYR A 118 -3.63 -3.40 9.16
C TYR A 118 -3.53 -2.04 9.83
N ASN A 119 -2.78 -1.10 9.24
CA ASN A 119 -2.62 0.25 9.79
C ASN A 119 -3.95 1.02 9.79
N ILE A 120 -4.70 0.98 8.68
CA ILE A 120 -6.03 1.59 8.60
C ILE A 120 -6.96 0.98 9.65
N ALA A 121 -7.02 -0.36 9.74
CA ALA A 121 -7.89 -1.03 10.69
C ALA A 121 -7.57 -0.69 12.15
N LYS A 122 -6.27 -0.55 12.48
CA LYS A 122 -5.83 -0.16 13.82
C LYS A 122 -6.20 1.28 14.17
N GLU A 123 -6.27 2.15 13.19
CA GLU A 123 -6.53 3.59 13.36
C GLU A 123 -8.01 3.94 13.24
N SER A 124 -8.82 3.01 12.73
CA SER A 124 -10.27 3.15 12.56
C SER A 124 -11.01 2.90 13.88
N TYR A 125 -10.77 3.74 14.88
CA TYR A 125 -11.55 3.74 16.13
C TYR A 125 -12.99 4.24 15.88
N THR A 126 -13.10 5.23 15.00
CA THR A 126 -14.35 5.76 14.44
C THR A 126 -14.28 5.72 12.91
N VAL A 127 -15.44 5.72 12.26
CA VAL A 127 -15.53 5.80 10.80
C VAL A 127 -14.76 7.02 10.26
N GLU A 128 -14.87 8.15 10.94
CA GLU A 128 -14.16 9.38 10.59
C GLU A 128 -12.62 9.22 10.66
N SER A 129 -12.10 8.61 11.73
CA SER A 129 -10.65 8.36 11.86
C SER A 129 -10.11 7.41 10.78
N GLY A 130 -10.91 6.42 10.37
CA GLY A 130 -10.58 5.54 9.25
C GLY A 130 -10.50 6.29 7.93
N PHE A 131 -11.46 7.17 7.64
CA PHE A 131 -11.42 8.05 6.48
C PHE A 131 -10.25 9.03 6.50
N GLN A 132 -9.89 9.56 7.68
CA GLN A 132 -8.71 10.43 7.82
C GLN A 132 -7.42 9.67 7.53
N SER A 133 -7.25 8.45 8.05
CA SER A 133 -6.08 7.60 7.78
C SER A 133 -5.98 7.24 6.29
N ALA A 134 -7.09 6.81 5.68
CA ALA A 134 -7.15 6.54 4.24
C ALA A 134 -6.90 7.80 3.39
N GLY A 135 -7.41 8.95 3.82
CA GLY A 135 -7.20 10.24 3.16
C GLY A 135 -5.73 10.70 3.21
N MET A 136 -5.06 10.52 4.35
CA MET A 136 -3.63 10.83 4.48
C MET A 136 -2.76 9.90 3.62
N LEU A 137 -3.16 8.63 3.52
CA LEU A 137 -2.53 7.66 2.62
C LEU A 137 -2.65 8.09 1.16
N ALA A 138 -3.86 8.42 0.72
CA ALA A 138 -4.12 8.89 -0.63
C ALA A 138 -3.37 10.19 -0.94
N LEU A 139 -3.32 11.13 0.02
CA LEU A 139 -2.59 12.39 -0.12
C LEU A 139 -1.08 12.17 -0.24
N ASN A 140 -0.50 11.30 0.59
CA ASN A 140 0.91 10.95 0.50
C ASN A 140 1.23 10.27 -0.83
N PHE A 141 0.42 9.30 -1.26
CA PHE A 141 0.56 8.68 -2.57
C PHE A 141 0.50 9.71 -3.71
N ALA A 142 -0.48 10.60 -3.70
CA ALA A 142 -0.62 11.64 -4.72
C ALA A 142 0.58 12.59 -4.74
N ALA A 143 1.06 13.04 -3.58
CA ALA A 143 2.22 13.92 -3.48
C ALA A 143 3.51 13.26 -4.01
N VAL A 144 3.76 12.01 -3.65
CA VAL A 144 4.94 11.26 -4.11
C VAL A 144 4.82 10.91 -5.60
N TYR A 145 3.63 10.58 -6.07
CA TYR A 145 3.35 10.32 -7.49
C TYR A 145 3.60 11.56 -8.34
N LEU A 146 3.05 12.72 -7.94
CA LEU A 146 3.27 13.99 -8.64
C LEU A 146 4.75 14.38 -8.65
N PHE A 147 5.46 14.18 -7.53
CA PHE A 147 6.90 14.39 -7.47
C PHE A 147 7.66 13.51 -8.46
N ALA A 148 7.34 12.22 -8.50
CA ALA A 148 8.01 11.26 -9.39
C ALA A 148 7.73 11.55 -10.87
N VAL A 149 6.47 11.86 -11.23
CA VAL A 149 6.10 12.26 -12.60
C VAL A 149 6.80 13.56 -12.99
N GLY A 150 6.77 14.58 -12.12
CA GLY A 150 7.43 15.86 -12.38
C GLY A 150 8.94 15.71 -12.58
N LEU A 151 9.59 14.90 -11.75
CA LEU A 151 11.03 14.64 -11.89
C LEU A 151 11.35 13.87 -13.17
N SER A 152 10.52 12.89 -13.54
CA SER A 152 10.71 12.11 -14.77
C SER A 152 10.52 12.92 -16.06
N ALA A 153 9.82 14.06 -16.01
CA ALA A 153 9.65 14.95 -17.15
C ALA A 153 10.85 15.89 -17.36
N ILE A 154 11.71 16.05 -16.34
CA ILE A 154 12.85 16.98 -16.35
C ILE A 154 14.16 16.26 -16.65
N VAL A 155 14.29 15.00 -16.22
CA VAL A 155 15.52 14.17 -16.26
C VAL A 155 15.42 13.08 -17.32
#